data_AF-A0A5C6BUB4-F1
#
_entry.id   AF-A0A5C6BUB4-F1
#
_cell.length_a   1.000
_cell.length_b   1.000
_cell.length_c   1.000
_cell.angle_alpha   90.00
_cell.angle_beta   90.00
_cell.angle_gamma   90.00
#
_symmetry.space_group_name_H-M   'P 1'
#
loop_
_entity.id
_entity.type
_entity.pdbx_description
1 polymer ?
#
loop_
_entity_poly.entity_id
_entity_poly.type
_entity_poly.pdbx_seq_one_letter_code
_entity_poly.pdbx_strand_id
1 'polypeptide(L)'
;MANEKQNETPFQDPLENYDPPTFDDPIEQALHEETVMAIQSRPYACVPIDTTVEEVLQTLVGEGIACVLIENQGKLMGLVSDRDILEKVALEYDDVKNKSVREVMTASPIYVDESESAASALAVMAVSGYRHVPVVDLKENIVGIVSPQRVTKFLRKCMDDQ
;
A
#
# COMPACT_ATOMS: atom_id res chain seq x y z
N MET A 1 -40.43 -37.56 -36.24
CA MET A 1 -40.56 -36.14 -35.86
C MET A 1 -40.93 -36.08 -34.39
N ALA A 2 -39.96 -35.84 -33.52
CA ALA A 2 -40.21 -35.43 -32.14
C ALA A 2 -39.12 -34.41 -31.80
N ASN A 3 -39.54 -33.16 -31.69
CA ASN A 3 -38.67 -32.01 -31.50
C ASN A 3 -38.44 -31.88 -29.99
N GLU A 4 -37.22 -32.17 -29.53
CA GLU A 4 -36.78 -31.91 -28.16
C GLU A 4 -36.74 -30.38 -27.97
N LYS A 5 -37.80 -29.82 -27.39
CA LYS A 5 -37.77 -28.44 -26.90
C LYS A 5 -36.91 -28.42 -25.64
N GLN A 6 -35.67 -27.98 -25.81
CA GLN A 6 -34.79 -27.59 -24.71
C GLN A 6 -35.52 -26.55 -23.85
N ASN A 7 -35.80 -26.93 -22.60
CA ASN A 7 -36.41 -26.08 -21.60
C ASN A 7 -35.30 -25.20 -21.03
N GLU A 8 -34.90 -24.16 -21.77
CA GLU A 8 -33.95 -23.17 -21.27
C GLU A 8 -34.71 -22.21 -20.35
N THR A 9 -34.48 -22.32 -19.05
CA THR A 9 -34.89 -21.27 -18.09
C THR A 9 -34.32 -19.93 -18.55
N PRO A 10 -35.12 -18.84 -18.58
CA PRO A 10 -34.62 -17.52 -18.96
C PRO A 10 -33.45 -17.12 -18.07
N PHE A 11 -32.41 -16.51 -18.66
CA PHE A 11 -31.33 -15.90 -17.87
C PHE A 11 -31.95 -14.83 -16.96
N GLN A 12 -31.92 -15.08 -15.66
CA GLN A 12 -32.32 -14.12 -14.64
C GLN A 12 -31.06 -13.39 -14.20
N ASP A 13 -31.02 -12.08 -14.41
CA ASP A 13 -29.88 -11.26 -14.02
C ASP A 13 -29.73 -11.31 -12.50
N PRO A 14 -28.61 -11.82 -11.96
CA PRO A 14 -28.38 -11.87 -10.51
C PRO A 14 -28.40 -10.48 -9.84
N LEU A 15 -28.25 -9.42 -10.61
CA LEU A 15 -28.26 -8.03 -10.16
C LEU A 15 -29.60 -7.32 -10.37
N GLU A 16 -30.64 -8.00 -10.85
CA GLU A 16 -31.96 -7.38 -11.11
C GLU A 16 -32.57 -6.70 -9.87
N ASN A 17 -32.28 -7.21 -8.67
CA ASN A 17 -32.72 -6.65 -7.40
C ASN A 17 -31.56 -6.05 -6.57
N TYR A 18 -30.41 -5.78 -7.20
CA TYR A 18 -29.30 -5.15 -6.51
C TYR A 18 -29.60 -3.67 -6.31
N ASP A 19 -29.73 -3.25 -5.04
CA ASP A 19 -29.80 -1.86 -4.65
C ASP A 19 -28.39 -1.42 -4.24
N PRO A 20 -27.69 -0.60 -5.05
CA PRO A 20 -26.35 -0.16 -4.71
C PRO A 20 -26.36 0.66 -3.42
N PRO A 21 -25.28 0.59 -2.61
CA PRO A 21 -25.16 1.47 -1.46
C PRO A 21 -25.23 2.93 -1.91
N THR A 22 -25.96 3.74 -1.13
CA THR A 22 -25.97 5.19 -1.27
C THR A 22 -25.15 5.77 -0.12
N PHE A 23 -24.30 6.75 -0.44
CA PHE A 23 -23.41 7.39 0.52
C PHE A 23 -23.81 8.85 0.68
N ASP A 24 -24.07 9.27 1.91
CA ASP A 24 -24.41 10.67 2.22
C ASP A 24 -23.15 11.53 2.46
N ASP A 25 -21.99 10.90 2.67
CA ASP A 25 -20.69 11.54 2.88
C ASP A 25 -19.74 11.24 1.70
N PRO A 26 -19.23 12.27 1.00
CA PRO A 26 -18.25 12.09 -0.08
C PRO A 26 -16.98 11.34 0.35
N ILE A 27 -16.57 11.46 1.62
CA ILE A 27 -15.43 10.70 2.15
C ILE A 27 -15.79 9.21 2.25
N GLU A 28 -16.98 8.89 2.75
CA GLU A 28 -17.43 7.51 2.88
C GLU A 28 -17.56 6.85 1.49
N GLN A 29 -18.11 7.59 0.53
CA GLN A 29 -18.18 7.17 -0.87
C GLN A 29 -16.78 6.90 -1.43
N ALA A 30 -15.88 7.87 -1.34
CA ALA A 30 -14.53 7.73 -1.88
C ALA A 30 -13.76 6.59 -1.21
N LEU A 31 -13.93 6.37 0.09
CA LEU A 31 -13.29 5.25 0.79
C LEU A 31 -13.75 3.88 0.30
N HIS A 32 -15.00 3.76 -0.17
CA HIS A 32 -15.56 2.53 -0.73
C HIS A 32 -15.30 2.35 -2.23
N GLU A 33 -15.45 3.42 -3.01
CA GLU A 33 -15.46 3.37 -4.48
C GLU A 33 -14.06 3.59 -5.09
N GLU A 34 -13.21 4.40 -4.45
CA GLU A 34 -11.84 4.60 -4.92
C GLU A 34 -10.93 3.47 -4.43
N THR A 35 -9.88 3.22 -5.20
CA THR A 35 -8.89 2.20 -4.85
C THR A 35 -7.65 2.83 -4.18
N VAL A 36 -6.80 1.97 -3.64
CA VAL A 36 -5.48 2.36 -3.13
C VAL A 36 -4.68 3.14 -4.17
N MET A 37 -4.84 2.86 -5.47
CA MET A 37 -4.22 3.60 -6.57
C MET A 37 -4.56 5.11 -6.54
N ALA A 38 -5.74 5.50 -6.05
CA ALA A 38 -6.13 6.91 -5.94
C ALA A 38 -5.42 7.64 -4.78
N ILE A 39 -5.04 6.89 -3.72
CA ILE A 39 -4.23 7.41 -2.60
C ILE A 39 -2.74 7.41 -2.96
N GLN A 40 -2.31 6.36 -3.66
CA GLN A 40 -0.94 6.10 -4.02
C GLN A 40 -0.34 7.33 -4.70
N SER A 41 0.85 7.71 -4.26
CA SER A 41 1.62 8.67 -5.04
C SER A 41 3.05 8.19 -5.21
N ARG A 42 3.58 8.44 -6.40
CA ARG A 42 5.02 8.56 -6.62
C ARG A 42 5.42 9.99 -6.23
N PRO A 43 6.68 10.22 -5.84
CA PRO A 43 7.76 9.25 -5.69
C PRO A 43 7.66 8.43 -4.38
N TYR A 44 8.32 7.28 -4.38
CA TYR A 44 8.70 6.50 -3.20
C TYR A 44 10.14 6.03 -3.41
N ALA A 45 10.92 5.90 -2.34
CA ALA A 45 12.26 5.34 -2.42
C ALA A 45 12.22 3.82 -2.30
N CYS A 46 13.00 3.18 -3.16
CA CYS A 46 13.20 1.74 -3.15
C CYS A 46 14.69 1.46 -3.37
N VAL A 47 15.27 0.56 -2.58
CA VAL A 47 16.68 0.17 -2.68
C VAL A 47 16.82 -1.36 -2.64
N PRO A 48 17.88 -1.92 -3.25
CA PRO A 48 18.18 -3.34 -3.15
C PRO A 48 18.43 -3.83 -1.71
N ILE A 49 18.13 -5.10 -1.46
CA ILE A 49 18.32 -5.75 -0.15
C ILE A 49 19.77 -5.74 0.35
N ASP A 50 20.74 -5.66 -0.55
CA ASP A 50 22.17 -5.66 -0.21
C ASP A 50 22.73 -4.25 0.03
N THR A 51 21.92 -3.19 -0.11
CA THR A 51 22.28 -1.80 0.22
C THR A 51 22.67 -1.69 1.69
N THR A 52 23.67 -0.87 1.99
CA THR A 52 24.15 -0.70 3.36
C THR A 52 23.19 0.14 4.21
N VAL A 53 23.24 -0.04 5.53
CA VAL A 53 22.44 0.78 6.46
C VAL A 53 22.77 2.27 6.31
N GLU A 54 24.04 2.62 6.12
CA GLU A 54 24.45 4.02 5.90
C GLU A 54 23.84 4.62 4.63
N GLU A 55 23.85 3.89 3.51
CA GLU A 55 23.23 4.35 2.26
C GLU A 55 21.72 4.54 2.42
N VAL A 56 21.03 3.64 3.12
CA VAL A 56 19.58 3.81 3.39
C VAL A 56 19.29 5.05 4.24
N LEU A 57 20.12 5.33 5.25
CA LEU A 57 20.02 6.56 6.05
C LEU A 57 20.28 7.81 5.19
N GLN A 58 21.25 7.76 4.29
CA GLN A 58 21.50 8.85 3.34
C GLN A 58 20.30 9.07 2.41
N THR A 59 19.63 8.01 1.95
CA THR A 59 18.38 8.11 1.17
C THR A 59 17.27 8.77 1.99
N LEU A 60 17.03 8.31 3.23
CA LEU A 60 16.00 8.88 4.12
C LEU A 60 16.22 10.39 4.33
N VAL A 61 17.46 10.79 4.67
CA VAL A 61 17.82 12.18 4.95
C VAL A 61 17.84 13.03 3.67
N GLY A 62 18.45 12.51 2.60
CA GLY A 62 18.63 13.23 1.33
C GLY A 62 17.32 13.51 0.61
N GLU A 63 16.37 12.59 0.67
CA GLU A 63 15.05 12.75 0.07
C GLU A 63 14.01 13.35 1.03
N GLY A 64 14.33 13.47 2.32
CA GLY A 64 13.41 13.97 3.33
C GLY A 64 12.18 13.07 3.54
N ILE A 65 12.37 11.76 3.43
CA ILE A 65 11.32 10.75 3.53
C ILE A 65 11.47 9.92 4.81
N ALA A 66 10.35 9.37 5.28
CA ALA A 66 10.30 8.63 6.54
C ALA A 66 10.32 7.10 6.39
N CYS A 67 10.35 6.60 5.15
CA CYS A 67 10.32 5.17 4.85
C CYS A 67 10.99 4.87 3.51
N VAL A 68 11.82 3.84 3.46
CA VAL A 68 12.42 3.28 2.24
C VAL A 68 11.96 1.84 2.09
N LEU A 69 11.51 1.47 0.90
CA LEU A 69 11.17 0.07 0.57
C LEU A 69 12.44 -0.68 0.20
N ILE A 70 12.52 -1.94 0.62
CA ILE A 70 13.64 -2.82 0.33
C ILE A 70 13.18 -3.90 -0.64
N GLU A 71 13.87 -4.02 -1.76
CA GLU A 71 13.54 -4.98 -2.81
C GLU A 71 14.62 -6.02 -3.10
N ASN A 72 14.21 -7.11 -3.72
CA ASN A 72 15.11 -8.02 -4.41
C ASN A 72 14.48 -8.39 -5.75
N GLN A 73 15.12 -8.02 -6.86
CA GLN A 73 14.61 -8.28 -8.22
C GLN A 73 13.17 -7.78 -8.46
N GLY A 74 12.83 -6.57 -7.98
CA GLY A 74 11.49 -5.98 -8.12
C GLY A 74 10.46 -6.45 -7.08
N LYS A 75 10.82 -7.40 -6.22
CA LYS A 75 9.94 -7.95 -5.18
C LYS A 75 10.16 -7.27 -3.84
N LEU A 76 9.06 -6.98 -3.16
CA LEU A 76 9.07 -6.41 -1.81
C LEU A 76 9.64 -7.42 -0.80
N MET A 77 10.78 -7.09 -0.22
CA MET A 77 11.43 -7.91 0.81
C MET A 77 11.25 -7.33 2.21
N GLY A 78 11.19 -6.00 2.30
CA GLY A 78 11.14 -5.30 3.57
C GLY A 78 10.88 -3.81 3.44
N LEU A 79 10.89 -3.13 4.57
CA LEU A 79 10.96 -1.68 4.65
C LEU A 79 11.84 -1.25 5.83
N VAL A 80 12.34 -0.02 5.75
CA VAL A 80 13.00 0.68 6.86
C VAL A 80 12.31 2.02 7.06
N SER A 81 11.80 2.23 8.26
CA SER A 81 11.19 3.48 8.69
C SER A 81 12.05 4.23 9.72
N ASP A 82 11.71 5.50 9.98
CA ASP A 82 12.23 6.28 11.11
C ASP A 82 12.23 5.49 12.43
N ARG A 83 11.14 4.75 12.69
CA ARG A 83 11.01 3.87 13.84
C ARG A 83 12.02 2.73 13.84
N ASP A 84 12.22 2.05 12.71
CA ASP A 84 13.20 0.97 12.60
C ASP A 84 14.62 1.48 12.88
N ILE A 85 14.95 2.67 12.41
CA ILE A 85 16.25 3.29 12.68
C ILE A 85 16.42 3.54 14.19
N LEU A 86 15.41 4.10 14.86
CA LEU A 86 15.48 4.35 16.29
C LEU A 86 15.56 3.06 17.12
N GLU A 87 14.82 2.01 16.74
CA GLU A 87 14.74 0.76 17.50
C GLU A 87 15.90 -0.20 17.22
N LYS A 88 16.44 -0.24 16.00
CA LYS A 88 17.37 -1.29 15.55
C LYS A 88 18.75 -0.79 15.14
N VAL A 89 18.91 0.51 14.87
CA VAL A 89 20.16 1.08 14.33
C VAL A 89 20.81 2.08 15.28
N ALA A 90 20.02 2.94 15.92
CA ALA A 90 20.53 4.13 16.62
C ALA A 90 21.54 3.82 17.74
N LEU A 91 21.39 2.70 18.45
CA LEU A 91 22.27 2.31 19.56
C LEU A 91 23.53 1.56 19.12
N GLU A 92 23.53 0.97 17.93
CA GLU A 92 24.61 0.10 17.41
C GLU A 92 25.16 0.61 16.07
N TYR A 93 24.98 1.91 15.78
CA TYR A 93 25.24 2.48 14.46
C TYR A 93 26.62 2.13 13.90
N ASP A 94 27.67 2.29 14.70
CA ASP A 94 29.04 2.01 14.25
C ASP A 94 29.28 0.54 13.87
N ASP A 95 28.53 -0.38 14.49
CA ASP A 95 28.62 -1.82 14.21
C ASP A 95 27.79 -2.23 13.00
N VAL A 96 26.70 -1.52 12.69
CA VAL A 96 25.75 -1.92 11.64
C VAL A 96 25.81 -1.07 10.36
N LYS A 97 26.42 0.12 10.39
CA LYS A 97 26.38 1.07 9.26
C LYS A 97 26.85 0.50 7.92
N ASN A 98 27.86 -0.36 7.94
CA ASN A 98 28.44 -1.02 6.75
C ASN A 98 27.80 -2.37 6.43
N LYS A 99 26.87 -2.85 7.27
CA LYS A 99 26.16 -4.10 7.03
C LYS A 99 25.01 -3.87 6.06
N SER A 100 24.55 -4.94 5.45
CA SER A 100 23.37 -4.91 4.58
C SER A 100 22.12 -4.57 5.39
N VAL A 101 21.25 -3.75 4.81
CA VAL A 101 19.97 -3.33 5.39
C VAL A 101 19.05 -4.51 5.71
N ARG A 102 19.28 -5.67 5.07
CA ARG A 102 18.58 -6.93 5.37
C ARG A 102 18.61 -7.33 6.84
N GLU A 103 19.64 -6.92 7.58
CA GLU A 103 19.82 -7.27 8.99
C GLU A 103 18.96 -6.42 9.92
N VAL A 104 18.52 -5.25 9.47
CA VAL A 104 17.79 -4.26 10.31
C VAL A 104 16.41 -3.92 9.76
N MET A 105 16.09 -4.29 8.53
CA MET A 105 14.76 -4.03 7.94
C MET A 105 13.63 -4.72 8.70
N THR A 106 12.42 -4.19 8.60
CA THR A 106 11.22 -4.97 8.88
C THR A 106 10.94 -5.85 7.66
N ALA A 107 11.23 -7.15 7.80
CA ALA A 107 11.05 -8.14 6.75
C ALA A 107 9.57 -8.51 6.56
N SER A 108 9.20 -8.85 5.32
CA SER A 108 7.84 -9.30 4.97
C SER A 108 6.73 -8.40 5.54
N PRO A 109 6.75 -7.09 5.24
CA PRO A 109 5.77 -6.15 5.77
C PRO A 109 4.38 -6.46 5.24
N ILE A 110 3.36 -6.07 6.01
CA ILE A 110 1.98 -6.04 5.52
C ILE A 110 1.91 -5.01 4.39
N TYR A 111 1.36 -5.41 3.25
CA TYR A 111 1.14 -4.57 2.09
C TYR A 111 -0.34 -4.62 1.67
N VAL A 112 -0.73 -3.73 0.77
CA VAL A 112 -2.03 -3.75 0.09
C VAL A 112 -1.84 -3.82 -1.42
N ASP A 113 -2.79 -4.41 -2.12
CA ASP A 113 -2.86 -4.39 -3.58
C ASP A 113 -3.46 -3.06 -4.08
N GLU A 114 -2.98 -2.55 -5.22
CA GLU A 114 -3.40 -1.27 -5.78
C GLU A 114 -4.90 -1.20 -6.16
N SER A 115 -5.53 -2.36 -6.36
CA SER A 115 -6.96 -2.49 -6.67
C SER A 115 -7.85 -2.64 -5.44
N GLU A 116 -7.28 -2.82 -4.25
CA GLU A 116 -8.05 -2.79 -3.00
C GLU A 116 -8.68 -1.42 -2.78
N SER A 117 -9.75 -1.38 -1.97
CA SER A 117 -10.41 -0.12 -1.61
C SER A 117 -9.46 0.84 -0.87
N ALA A 118 -9.70 2.15 -1.01
CA ALA A 118 -9.04 3.16 -0.21
C ALA A 118 -9.20 2.89 1.30
N ALA A 119 -10.38 2.41 1.72
CA ALA A 119 -10.64 1.98 3.10
C ALA A 119 -9.69 0.87 3.59
N SER A 120 -9.32 -0.09 2.72
CA SER A 120 -8.39 -1.18 3.08
C SER A 120 -7.05 -0.64 3.55
N ALA A 121 -6.48 0.34 2.84
CA ALA A 121 -5.20 0.94 3.23
C ALA A 121 -5.28 1.65 4.58
N LEU A 122 -6.37 2.39 4.84
CA LEU A 122 -6.61 3.04 6.15
C LEU A 122 -6.76 2.00 7.26
N ALA A 123 -7.50 0.91 7.00
CA ALA A 123 -7.70 -0.17 7.96
C ALA A 123 -6.38 -0.86 8.32
N VAL A 124 -5.53 -1.15 7.33
CA VAL A 124 -4.19 -1.72 7.57
C VAL A 124 -3.37 -0.78 8.45
N MET A 125 -3.35 0.52 8.16
CA MET A 125 -2.63 1.49 9.01
C MET A 125 -3.16 1.53 10.44
N ALA A 126 -4.48 1.55 10.62
CA ALA A 126 -5.14 1.65 11.92
C ALA A 126 -4.93 0.41 12.79
N VAL A 127 -5.01 -0.79 12.19
CA VAL A 127 -4.91 -2.07 12.90
C VAL A 127 -3.47 -2.49 13.15
N SER A 128 -2.58 -2.31 12.17
CA SER A 128 -1.18 -2.72 12.30
C SER A 128 -0.33 -1.74 13.11
N GLY A 129 -0.77 -0.48 13.22
CA GLY A 129 0.02 0.61 13.81
C GLY A 129 1.17 1.10 12.92
N TYR A 130 1.32 0.56 11.70
CA TYR A 130 2.29 1.05 10.73
C TYR A 130 1.73 2.23 9.95
N ARG A 131 2.47 3.33 9.93
CA ARG A 131 2.08 4.53 9.19
C ARG A 131 2.36 4.42 7.70
N HIS A 132 3.35 3.63 7.32
CA HIS A 132 3.75 3.45 5.92
C HIS A 132 3.40 2.04 5.49
N VAL A 133 2.55 1.92 4.47
CA VAL A 133 2.06 0.63 3.96
C VAL A 133 2.51 0.53 2.50
N PRO A 134 3.36 -0.46 2.15
CA PRO A 134 3.71 -0.74 0.76
C PRO A 134 2.47 -1.06 -0.08
N VAL A 135 2.48 -0.64 -1.33
CA VAL A 135 1.45 -0.97 -2.32
C VAL A 135 2.09 -1.81 -3.42
N VAL A 136 1.44 -2.92 -3.76
CA VAL A 136 1.88 -3.82 -4.83
C VAL A 136 0.80 -3.97 -5.91
N ASP A 137 1.20 -4.41 -7.10
CA ASP A 137 0.25 -4.85 -8.13
C ASP A 137 -0.15 -6.34 -7.93
N LEU A 138 -1.07 -6.83 -8.78
CA LEU A 138 -1.51 -8.24 -8.80
C LEU A 138 -0.36 -9.24 -9.05
N LYS A 139 0.79 -8.77 -9.54
CA LYS A 139 2.00 -9.57 -9.76
C LYS A 139 2.99 -9.40 -8.61
N GLU A 140 2.60 -8.79 -7.49
CA GLU A 140 3.44 -8.48 -6.32
C GLU A 140 4.66 -7.62 -6.63
N ASN A 141 4.61 -6.79 -7.68
CA ASN A 141 5.64 -5.79 -7.91
C ASN A 141 5.32 -4.55 -7.09
N ILE A 142 6.34 -3.89 -6.56
CA ILE A 142 6.16 -2.64 -5.82
C ILE A 142 5.66 -1.55 -6.78
N VAL A 143 4.53 -0.95 -6.47
CA VAL A 143 3.98 0.19 -7.24
C VAL A 143 3.97 1.48 -6.45
N GLY A 144 3.96 1.42 -5.12
CA GLY A 144 3.94 2.62 -4.29
C GLY A 144 3.97 2.40 -2.79
N ILE A 145 3.62 3.46 -2.07
CA ILE A 145 3.50 3.47 -0.63
C ILE A 145 2.37 4.42 -0.21
N VAL A 146 1.54 3.98 0.72
CA VAL A 146 0.53 4.81 1.40
C VAL A 146 1.11 5.32 2.72
N SER A 147 0.81 6.58 3.04
CA SER A 147 1.19 7.22 4.30
C SER A 147 0.05 8.10 4.82
N PRO A 148 0.06 8.53 6.11
CA PRO A 148 -1.01 9.36 6.64
C PRO A 148 -1.14 10.69 5.89
N GLN A 149 -0.01 11.23 5.42
CA GLN A 149 0.03 12.46 4.64
C GLN A 149 -0.66 12.28 3.28
N ARG A 150 -0.46 11.12 2.64
CA ARG A 150 -1.10 10.78 1.36
C ARG A 150 -2.60 10.57 1.52
N VAL A 151 -3.01 9.83 2.55
CA VAL A 151 -4.42 9.67 2.91
C VAL A 151 -5.07 11.03 3.17
N THR A 152 -4.44 11.89 3.97
CA THR A 152 -4.99 13.24 4.25
C THR A 152 -5.15 14.05 2.98
N LYS A 153 -4.19 13.99 2.05
CA LYS A 153 -4.27 14.68 0.76
C LYS A 153 -5.39 14.12 -0.12
N PHE A 154 -5.54 12.79 -0.16
CA PHE A 154 -6.62 12.11 -0.86
C PHE A 154 -7.99 12.55 -0.32
N LEU A 155 -8.19 12.45 1.00
CA LEU A 155 -9.45 12.86 1.64
C LEU A 155 -9.78 14.33 1.38
N ARG A 156 -8.79 15.23 1.45
CA ARG A 156 -9.01 16.64 1.13
C ARG A 156 -9.47 16.84 -0.32
N LYS A 157 -8.88 16.11 -1.27
CA LYS A 157 -9.31 16.17 -2.68
C LYS A 157 -10.77 15.74 -2.82
N CYS A 158 -11.19 14.67 -2.15
CA CYS A 158 -12.58 14.22 -2.15
C CYS A 158 -13.56 15.25 -1.56
N MET A 159 -13.10 16.09 -0.63
CA MET A 159 -13.90 17.20 -0.08
C MET A 159 -13.91 18.43 -1.00
N ASP A 160 -12.80 18.70 -1.71
CA ASP A 160 -12.61 19.88 -2.55
C ASP A 160 -13.24 19.74 -3.96
N ASP A 161 -13.47 18.50 -4.44
CA ASP A 161 -14.05 18.21 -5.77
C ASP A 161 -15.60 18.42 -5.83
N GLN A 162 -16.16 19.26 -4.94
CA GLN A 162 -17.57 19.73 -4.97
C GLN A 162 -17.71 21.21 -5.32
#